data_AF-A0A433Q471-F1
#
_entry.id   AF-A0A433Q471-F1
#
_cell.length_a   1.000
_cell.length_b   1.000
_cell.length_c   1.000
_cell.angle_alpha   90.00
_cell.angle_beta   90.00
_cell.angle_gamma   90.00
#
_symmetry.space_group_name_H-M   'P 1'
#
loop_
_entity.id
_entity.type
_entity.pdbx_description
1 polymer ?
#
loop_
_entity_poly.entity_id
_entity_poly.type
_entity_poly.pdbx_seq_one_letter_code
_entity_poly.pdbx_strand_id
1 'polypeptide(L)'
;MILVGAAFRGAGMSRQFRLTQEIRIKDVTLLPIEVDYSSEPRSTDEVYHTNLFGEFAPLGARKIMNFKRTTDFDFELKYGKLSDKDDKAFGLADIVRVQITGLTNVTSKIKDPNAERPKVRVSIELSDSGIISVTEASATIEAKEEDKQTLTDKVKSFFGAGSADDESTETPTPSAAQQNKTDNNATKTNDTEIIPKKEVKIEKVELGIKVTPLGVEPMATDEKLAAIKR
;
A
#
# COMPACT_ATOMS: atom_id res chain seq x y z
N MET A 1 -34.53 -17.09 1.24
CA MET A 1 -33.35 -17.52 2.01
C MET A 1 -32.37 -16.39 2.33
N ILE A 2 -32.13 -15.43 1.42
CA ILE A 2 -31.16 -14.32 1.55
C ILE A 2 -31.08 -13.69 2.95
N LEU A 3 -32.21 -13.27 3.53
CA LEU A 3 -32.27 -12.60 4.85
C LEU A 3 -31.58 -13.39 5.97
N VAL A 4 -31.75 -14.73 5.99
CA VAL A 4 -31.15 -15.61 7.00
C VAL A 4 -29.64 -15.73 6.79
N GLY A 5 -29.18 -15.85 5.54
CA GLY A 5 -27.75 -15.85 5.21
C GLY A 5 -27.06 -14.53 5.60
N ALA A 6 -27.70 -13.40 5.32
CA ALA A 6 -27.23 -12.09 5.75
C ALA A 6 -27.15 -11.96 7.28
N ALA A 7 -28.16 -12.45 8.01
CA ALA A 7 -28.15 -12.48 9.48
C ALA A 7 -27.01 -13.33 10.05
N PHE A 8 -26.75 -14.53 9.49
CA PHE A 8 -25.60 -15.36 9.90
C PHE A 8 -24.25 -14.71 9.58
N ARG A 9 -24.10 -14.08 8.41
CA ARG A 9 -22.87 -13.34 8.07
C ARG A 9 -22.65 -12.13 8.98
N GLY A 10 -23.71 -11.40 9.32
CA GLY A 10 -23.68 -10.31 10.30
C GLY A 10 -23.30 -10.78 11.71
N ALA A 11 -23.90 -11.88 12.18
CA ALA A 11 -23.56 -12.49 13.46
C ALA A 11 -22.08 -12.91 13.51
N GLY A 12 -21.55 -13.53 12.44
CA GLY A 12 -20.15 -13.94 12.33
C GLY A 12 -19.14 -12.77 12.27
N MET A 13 -19.59 -11.55 11.97
CA MET A 13 -18.75 -10.34 12.04
C MET A 13 -18.86 -9.62 13.40
N SER A 14 -19.82 -10.00 14.25
CA SER A 14 -19.99 -9.39 15.58
C SER A 14 -19.04 -9.98 16.61
N ARG A 15 -18.35 -9.11 17.36
CA ARG A 15 -17.51 -9.54 18.50
C ARG A 15 -18.31 -10.11 19.68
N GLN A 16 -19.63 -9.89 19.71
CA GLN A 16 -20.51 -10.34 20.80
C GLN A 16 -21.12 -11.71 20.55
N PHE A 17 -21.35 -12.09 19.28
CA PHE A 17 -21.96 -13.37 18.92
C PHE A 17 -20.90 -14.38 18.45
N ARG A 18 -20.64 -15.40 19.27
CA ARG A 18 -19.76 -16.51 18.88
C ARG A 18 -20.59 -17.61 18.21
N LEU A 19 -20.48 -17.73 16.90
CA LEU A 19 -21.01 -18.87 16.17
C LEU A 19 -20.26 -20.15 16.61
N THR A 20 -20.99 -21.25 16.79
CA THR A 20 -20.41 -22.56 17.18
C THR A 20 -19.61 -23.21 16.05
N GLN A 21 -19.81 -22.78 14.81
CA GLN A 21 -19.07 -23.19 13.62
C GLN A 21 -18.59 -21.96 12.86
N GLU A 22 -17.32 -21.94 12.47
CA GLU A 22 -16.76 -20.87 11.64
C GLU A 22 -17.18 -21.06 10.17
N ILE A 23 -18.00 -20.14 9.64
CA ILE A 23 -18.48 -20.18 8.26
C ILE A 23 -17.69 -19.17 7.41
N ARG A 24 -16.64 -19.66 6.74
CA ARG A 24 -15.83 -18.86 5.80
C ARG A 24 -16.48 -18.78 4.43
N ILE A 25 -17.32 -17.77 4.22
CA ILE A 25 -17.81 -17.39 2.89
C ILE A 25 -16.72 -16.60 2.18
N LYS A 26 -16.45 -16.94 0.91
CA LYS A 26 -15.72 -16.11 -0.05
C LYS A 26 -16.61 -15.87 -1.26
N ASP A 27 -16.56 -14.66 -1.78
CA ASP A 27 -17.24 -14.23 -3.01
C ASP A 27 -16.20 -13.83 -4.07
N VAL A 28 -16.61 -13.51 -5.29
CA VAL A 28 -15.73 -13.21 -6.43
C VAL A 28 -16.12 -11.96 -7.21
N THR A 29 -15.15 -11.36 -7.92
CA THR A 29 -15.43 -10.31 -8.92
C THR A 29 -16.12 -10.91 -10.15
N LEU A 30 -17.05 -10.16 -10.75
CA LEU A 30 -17.58 -10.53 -12.08
C LEU A 30 -16.66 -10.06 -13.21
N LEU A 31 -16.03 -8.89 -13.04
CA LEU A 31 -15.16 -8.25 -14.02
C LEU A 31 -13.70 -8.28 -13.53
N PRO A 32 -12.71 -8.40 -14.42
CA PRO A 32 -11.32 -8.11 -14.08
C PRO A 32 -11.13 -6.61 -13.81
N ILE A 33 -10.09 -6.29 -13.05
CA ILE A 33 -9.67 -4.91 -12.75
C ILE A 33 -8.23 -4.74 -13.21
N GLU A 34 -7.96 -3.68 -13.95
CA GLU A 34 -6.68 -3.41 -14.59
C GLU A 34 -6.12 -2.06 -14.14
N VAL A 35 -4.80 -1.94 -14.16
CA VAL A 35 -4.08 -0.72 -13.81
C VAL A 35 -3.35 -0.20 -15.04
N ASP A 36 -3.61 1.08 -15.34
CA ASP A 36 -2.95 1.83 -16.40
C ASP A 36 -1.99 2.83 -15.77
N TYR A 37 -0.74 2.88 -16.24
CA TYR A 37 0.27 3.79 -15.69
C TYR A 37 1.30 4.24 -16.74
N SER A 38 1.92 5.40 -16.49
CA SER A 38 3.01 5.98 -17.31
C SER A 38 4.22 5.07 -17.60
N SER A 39 5.23 5.61 -18.28
CA SER A 39 6.64 5.19 -18.14
C SER A 39 7.49 6.39 -17.66
N GLU A 40 8.67 6.17 -17.06
CA GLU A 40 9.54 7.26 -16.58
C GLU A 40 11.05 6.94 -16.71
N PRO A 41 11.84 7.84 -17.33
CA PRO A 41 11.51 8.68 -18.47
C PRO A 41 12.18 8.09 -19.70
N ARG A 42 11.43 7.30 -20.47
CA ARG A 42 11.79 6.94 -21.84
C ARG A 42 10.90 7.75 -22.78
N SER A 43 11.41 8.09 -23.97
CA SER A 43 10.80 9.09 -24.87
C SER A 43 9.59 8.56 -25.66
N THR A 44 8.73 7.79 -25.00
CA THR A 44 7.48 7.24 -25.53
C THR A 44 6.42 7.34 -24.46
N ASP A 45 5.26 7.88 -24.79
CA ASP A 45 4.06 7.89 -23.94
C ASP A 45 3.38 6.51 -23.92
N GLU A 46 4.18 5.46 -23.70
CA GLU A 46 3.73 4.09 -23.50
C GLU A 46 2.95 4.00 -22.18
N VAL A 47 1.64 3.80 -22.29
CA VAL A 47 0.79 3.41 -21.16
C VAL A 47 0.92 1.90 -20.94
N TYR A 48 1.29 1.51 -19.72
CA TYR A 48 1.46 0.12 -19.33
C TYR A 48 0.17 -0.40 -18.71
N HIS A 49 -0.55 -1.23 -19.47
CA HIS A 49 -1.73 -1.96 -18.99
C HIS A 49 -1.30 -3.20 -18.20
N THR A 50 -1.74 -3.32 -16.95
CA THR A 50 -1.46 -4.49 -16.10
C THR A 50 -2.74 -5.02 -15.45
N ASN A 51 -3.10 -6.27 -15.72
CA ASN A 51 -4.22 -6.92 -15.04
C ASN A 51 -3.90 -7.09 -13.54
N LEU A 52 -4.63 -6.36 -12.69
CA LEU A 52 -4.44 -6.40 -11.24
C LEU A 52 -5.30 -7.50 -10.63
N PHE A 53 -6.61 -7.50 -10.87
CA PHE A 53 -7.51 -8.58 -10.45
C PHE A 53 -8.09 -9.27 -11.68
N GLY A 54 -8.06 -10.60 -11.67
CA GLY A 54 -8.64 -11.40 -12.74
C GLY A 54 -10.18 -11.38 -12.71
N GLU A 55 -10.75 -11.91 -13.79
CA GLU A 55 -12.15 -12.31 -13.84
C GLU A 55 -12.38 -13.45 -12.82
N PHE A 56 -13.45 -13.40 -12.03
CA PHE A 56 -13.71 -14.33 -10.91
C PHE A 56 -12.58 -14.37 -9.85
N ALA A 57 -11.87 -13.26 -9.65
CA ALA A 57 -10.91 -13.14 -8.56
C ALA A 57 -11.63 -13.06 -7.21
N PRO A 58 -11.12 -13.72 -6.15
CA PRO A 58 -11.76 -13.70 -4.83
C PRO A 58 -11.74 -12.30 -4.21
N LEU A 59 -12.85 -11.92 -3.56
CA LEU A 59 -12.93 -10.72 -2.72
C LEU A 59 -12.07 -10.88 -1.45
N GLY A 60 -11.78 -9.76 -0.78
CA GLY A 60 -10.87 -9.72 0.37
C GLY A 60 -9.39 -9.89 -0.03
N ALA A 61 -9.03 -9.51 -1.26
CA ALA A 61 -7.72 -9.73 -1.83
C ALA A 61 -6.88 -8.43 -1.87
N ARG A 62 -5.71 -8.45 -1.23
CA ARG A 62 -4.70 -7.39 -1.30
C ARG A 62 -3.60 -7.78 -2.28
N LYS A 63 -3.26 -6.87 -3.20
CA LYS A 63 -2.12 -6.99 -4.13
C LYS A 63 -1.16 -5.82 -3.97
N ILE A 64 0.09 -6.05 -4.36
CA ILE A 64 1.20 -5.12 -4.17
C ILE A 64 1.86 -4.88 -5.52
N MET A 65 1.75 -3.65 -6.03
CA MET A 65 2.49 -3.19 -7.21
C MET A 65 3.83 -2.59 -6.81
N ASN A 66 4.83 -2.74 -7.68
CA ASN A 66 6.19 -2.24 -7.47
C ASN A 66 6.58 -1.37 -8.67
N PHE A 67 6.60 -0.06 -8.49
CA PHE A 67 6.95 0.90 -9.52
C PHE A 67 8.42 1.34 -9.36
N LYS A 68 9.18 1.35 -10.46
CA LYS A 68 10.54 1.90 -10.52
C LYS A 68 10.47 3.34 -11.06
N ARG A 69 10.20 4.28 -10.16
CA ARG A 69 9.97 5.71 -10.47
C ARG A 69 10.92 6.59 -9.66
N THR A 70 11.14 7.81 -10.12
CA THR A 70 11.97 8.83 -9.47
C THR A 70 11.21 10.13 -9.23
N THR A 71 10.15 10.41 -9.99
CA THR A 71 9.19 11.50 -9.74
C THR A 71 7.85 10.99 -9.19
N ASP A 72 7.11 11.89 -8.55
CA ASP A 72 5.66 11.76 -8.32
C ASP A 72 4.96 11.31 -9.61
N PHE A 73 3.96 10.45 -9.48
CA PHE A 73 3.26 9.83 -10.62
C PHE A 73 1.82 9.46 -10.26
N ASP A 74 0.97 9.35 -11.27
CA ASP A 74 -0.37 8.81 -11.18
C ASP A 74 -0.52 7.48 -11.94
N PHE A 75 -1.57 6.75 -11.57
CA PHE A 75 -2.07 5.56 -12.24
C PHE A 75 -3.60 5.50 -12.13
N GLU A 76 -4.23 4.80 -13.06
CA GLU A 76 -5.68 4.64 -13.13
C GLU A 76 -6.06 3.18 -12.91
N LEU A 77 -7.19 2.97 -12.25
CA LEU A 77 -7.81 1.67 -12.03
C LEU A 77 -9.11 1.63 -12.83
N LYS A 78 -9.24 0.64 -13.70
CA LYS A 78 -10.39 0.46 -14.61
C LYS A 78 -10.87 -0.98 -14.61
N TYR A 79 -12.11 -1.21 -15.06
CA TYR A 79 -12.57 -2.56 -15.37
C TYR A 79 -11.99 -3.03 -16.71
N GLY A 80 -11.44 -4.25 -16.73
CA GLY A 80 -10.95 -4.88 -17.96
C GLY A 80 -12.07 -5.60 -18.72
N LYS A 81 -11.83 -5.86 -20.02
CA LYS A 81 -12.71 -6.65 -20.90
C LYS A 81 -14.16 -6.16 -21.08
N LEU A 82 -14.49 -4.91 -20.78
CA LEU A 82 -15.81 -4.36 -21.17
C LEU A 82 -15.91 -4.31 -22.70
N SER A 83 -17.11 -4.59 -23.22
CA SER A 83 -17.49 -4.27 -24.60
C SER A 83 -18.32 -2.98 -24.64
N ASP A 84 -18.50 -2.39 -25.82
CA ASP A 84 -19.33 -1.18 -26.05
C ASP A 84 -20.81 -1.29 -25.60
N LYS A 85 -21.24 -2.48 -25.16
CA LYS A 85 -22.55 -2.78 -24.57
C LYS A 85 -22.50 -2.74 -23.04
N ASP A 86 -21.38 -3.15 -22.45
CA ASP A 86 -21.17 -3.21 -21.00
C ASP A 86 -20.91 -1.81 -20.44
N ASP A 87 -20.17 -0.95 -21.14
CA ASP A 87 -20.02 0.48 -20.80
C ASP A 87 -21.39 1.17 -20.62
N LYS A 88 -22.37 0.79 -21.46
CA LYS A 88 -23.74 1.34 -21.44
C LYS A 88 -24.63 0.74 -20.35
N ALA A 89 -24.18 -0.34 -19.70
CA ALA A 89 -24.90 -1.02 -18.63
C ALA A 89 -24.31 -0.74 -17.24
N PHE A 90 -22.98 -0.63 -17.14
CA PHE A 90 -22.25 -0.41 -15.88
C PHE A 90 -21.78 1.05 -15.69
N GLY A 91 -21.72 1.85 -16.75
CA GLY A 91 -21.24 3.23 -16.72
C GLY A 91 -19.78 3.34 -17.16
N LEU A 92 -19.06 4.35 -16.64
CA LEU A 92 -17.65 4.55 -16.96
C LEU A 92 -16.82 3.33 -16.57
N ALA A 93 -16.00 2.83 -17.50
CA ALA A 93 -15.07 1.72 -17.25
C ALA A 93 -14.00 2.10 -16.22
N ASP A 94 -13.67 3.38 -16.10
CA ASP A 94 -12.67 3.91 -15.18
C ASP A 94 -13.25 4.07 -13.77
N ILE A 95 -12.61 3.43 -12.80
CA ILE A 95 -13.08 3.37 -11.41
C ILE A 95 -12.52 4.58 -10.64
N VAL A 96 -11.20 4.78 -10.70
CA VAL A 96 -10.49 5.73 -9.84
C VAL A 96 -9.09 6.07 -10.37
N ARG A 97 -8.74 7.36 -10.36
CA ARG A 97 -7.36 7.85 -10.55
C ARG A 97 -6.66 8.01 -9.21
N VAL A 98 -5.43 7.54 -9.12
CA VAL A 98 -4.62 7.57 -7.89
C VAL A 98 -3.31 8.29 -8.18
N GLN A 99 -3.06 9.36 -7.43
CA GLN A 99 -1.83 10.15 -7.52
C GLN A 99 -0.95 9.88 -6.30
N ILE A 100 0.30 9.49 -6.53
CA ILE A 100 1.31 9.24 -5.50
C ILE A 100 2.26 10.44 -5.43
N THR A 101 2.35 11.07 -4.25
CA THR A 101 3.03 12.35 -4.06
C THR A 101 4.18 12.28 -3.05
N GLY A 102 5.17 13.17 -3.22
CA GLY A 102 6.32 13.31 -2.34
C GLY A 102 7.55 12.48 -2.71
N LEU A 103 7.46 11.60 -3.72
CA LEU A 103 8.61 10.85 -4.22
C LEU A 103 9.69 11.79 -4.78
N THR A 104 9.31 12.81 -5.56
CA THR A 104 10.23 13.82 -6.11
C THR A 104 11.03 14.51 -4.99
N ASN A 105 10.37 14.84 -3.88
CA ASN A 105 10.99 15.48 -2.71
C ASN A 105 12.03 14.53 -2.07
N VAL A 106 11.69 13.25 -1.91
CA VAL A 106 12.59 12.24 -1.35
C VAL A 106 13.76 11.95 -2.29
N THR A 107 13.53 11.73 -3.58
CA THR A 107 14.57 11.52 -4.60
C THR A 107 15.54 12.71 -4.66
N SER A 108 15.05 13.95 -4.59
CA SER A 108 15.90 15.15 -4.66
C SER A 108 16.91 15.31 -3.51
N LYS A 109 16.71 14.58 -2.40
CA LYS A 109 17.65 14.52 -1.26
C LYS A 109 18.77 13.50 -1.48
N ILE A 110 18.53 12.46 -2.28
CA ILE A 110 19.50 11.40 -2.59
C ILE A 110 20.49 11.95 -3.63
N LYS A 111 21.52 12.64 -3.15
CA LYS A 111 22.52 13.32 -4.01
C LYS A 111 23.61 12.40 -4.58
N ASP A 112 23.58 11.10 -4.28
CA ASP A 112 24.56 10.15 -4.83
C ASP A 112 24.16 9.76 -6.26
N PRO A 113 24.96 10.09 -7.30
CA PRO A 113 24.65 9.72 -8.69
C PRO A 113 24.73 8.21 -8.96
N ASN A 114 25.16 7.40 -7.98
CA ASN A 114 25.27 5.96 -8.04
C ASN A 114 24.33 5.23 -7.04
N ALA A 115 23.29 5.90 -6.53
CA ALA A 115 22.21 5.23 -5.79
C ALA A 115 21.26 4.45 -6.73
N GLU A 116 20.73 3.30 -6.30
CA GLU A 116 19.67 2.62 -7.06
C GLU A 116 18.37 3.45 -7.03
N ARG A 117 17.60 3.42 -8.13
CA ARG A 117 16.29 4.09 -8.23
C ARG A 117 15.35 3.60 -7.11
N PRO A 118 14.64 4.50 -6.41
CA PRO A 118 13.76 4.11 -5.33
C PRO A 118 12.68 3.12 -5.79
N LYS A 119 12.51 2.05 -5.02
CA LYS A 119 11.51 1.02 -5.30
C LYS A 119 10.21 1.41 -4.60
N VAL A 120 9.28 1.98 -5.35
CA VAL A 120 7.97 2.38 -4.83
C VAL A 120 7.05 1.17 -4.75
N ARG A 121 6.59 0.85 -3.55
CA ARG A 121 5.62 -0.20 -3.26
C ARG A 121 4.25 0.43 -3.01
N VAL A 122 3.24 0.00 -3.74
CA VAL A 122 1.83 0.43 -3.54
C VAL A 122 0.97 -0.79 -3.24
N SER A 123 0.20 -0.71 -2.16
CA SER A 123 -0.76 -1.73 -1.72
C SER A 123 -2.16 -1.35 -2.19
N ILE A 124 -2.78 -2.23 -3.00
CA ILE A 124 -4.14 -2.07 -3.51
C ILE A 124 -4.98 -3.23 -2.98
N GLU A 125 -6.12 -2.93 -2.37
CA GLU A 125 -6.99 -3.91 -1.73
C GLU A 125 -8.41 -3.86 -2.28
N LEU A 126 -8.91 -5.04 -2.65
CA LEU A 126 -10.30 -5.30 -2.98
C LEU A 126 -10.99 -5.88 -1.75
N SER A 127 -11.91 -5.14 -1.15
CA SER A 127 -12.57 -5.52 0.10
C SER A 127 -13.50 -6.75 -0.04
N ASP A 128 -13.91 -7.32 1.09
CA ASP A 128 -15.02 -8.30 1.18
C ASP A 128 -16.37 -7.78 0.63
N SER A 129 -16.49 -6.47 0.38
CA SER A 129 -17.66 -5.82 -0.21
C SER A 129 -17.46 -5.39 -1.68
N GLY A 130 -16.38 -5.85 -2.32
CA GLY A 130 -16.09 -5.54 -3.73
C GLY A 130 -15.60 -4.12 -4.01
N ILE A 131 -15.29 -3.34 -2.96
CA ILE A 131 -14.79 -1.96 -3.10
C ILE A 131 -13.27 -1.99 -3.21
N ILE A 132 -12.72 -1.33 -4.22
CA ILE A 132 -11.27 -1.17 -4.37
C ILE A 132 -10.75 0.04 -3.60
N SER A 133 -9.56 -0.10 -3.01
CA SER A 133 -8.91 0.93 -2.19
C SER A 133 -7.39 0.86 -2.34
N VAL A 134 -6.70 1.98 -2.15
CA VAL A 134 -5.24 2.01 -2.07
C VAL A 134 -4.86 2.29 -0.61
N THR A 135 -4.16 1.35 0.02
CA THR A 135 -4.04 1.26 1.48
C THR A 135 -2.67 1.63 2.03
N GLU A 136 -1.62 1.54 1.24
CA GLU A 136 -0.24 1.86 1.63
C GLU A 136 0.55 2.28 0.39
N ALA A 137 1.38 3.33 0.49
CA ALA A 137 2.37 3.67 -0.53
C ALA A 137 3.69 4.01 0.17
N SER A 138 4.78 3.37 -0.24
CA SER A 138 6.09 3.59 0.36
C SER A 138 7.24 3.43 -0.63
N ALA A 139 8.19 4.36 -0.62
CA ALA A 139 9.47 4.20 -1.30
C ALA A 139 10.45 3.41 -0.41
N THR A 140 11.11 2.41 -0.98
CA THR A 140 12.30 1.79 -0.40
C THR A 140 13.54 2.37 -1.06
N ILE A 141 14.49 2.84 -0.24
CA ILE A 141 15.67 3.62 -0.65
C ILE A 141 16.93 3.04 0.02
N GLU A 142 18.03 3.08 -0.71
CA GLU A 142 19.36 2.75 -0.20
C GLU A 142 20.09 4.03 0.21
N ALA A 143 20.18 4.29 1.52
CA ALA A 143 20.77 5.51 2.08
C ALA A 143 22.05 5.22 2.88
N LYS A 144 23.02 6.13 2.79
CA LYS A 144 24.21 6.15 3.68
C LYS A 144 23.82 6.71 5.05
N GLU A 145 24.66 6.44 6.04
CA GLU A 145 24.54 6.97 7.42
C GLU A 145 24.21 8.47 7.48
N GLU A 146 24.86 9.26 6.62
CA GLU A 146 24.84 10.73 6.60
C GLU A 146 23.47 11.35 6.27
N ASP A 147 22.66 10.72 5.42
CA ASP A 147 21.41 11.30 4.92
C ASP A 147 20.18 11.04 5.82
N LYS A 148 20.26 10.02 6.70
CA LYS A 148 19.13 9.42 7.44
C LYS A 148 18.38 10.41 8.35
N GLN A 149 19.10 11.31 9.01
CA GLN A 149 18.48 12.33 9.87
C GLN A 149 17.65 13.32 9.03
N THR A 150 18.18 13.77 7.89
CA THR A 150 17.51 14.74 7.00
C THR A 150 16.27 14.16 6.31
N LEU A 151 16.24 12.84 6.09
CA LEU A 151 15.07 12.12 5.59
C LEU A 151 14.00 11.99 6.69
N THR A 152 14.33 11.29 7.78
CA THR A 152 13.35 10.92 8.82
C THR A 152 12.68 12.13 9.49
N ASP A 153 13.41 13.18 9.85
CA ASP A 153 12.83 14.32 10.56
C ASP A 153 11.93 15.19 9.65
N LYS A 154 12.22 15.25 8.35
CA LYS A 154 11.39 15.99 7.39
C LYS A 154 10.19 15.19 6.89
N VAL A 155 10.23 13.86 6.91
CA VAL A 155 9.03 13.04 6.68
C VAL A 155 8.06 13.22 7.86
N LYS A 156 8.56 13.18 9.11
CA LYS A 156 7.77 13.51 10.30
C LYS A 156 7.15 14.90 10.22
N SER A 157 7.89 15.93 9.77
CA SER A 157 7.33 17.30 9.69
C SER A 157 6.22 17.47 8.64
N PHE A 158 6.14 16.59 7.63
CA PHE A 158 5.07 16.61 6.63
C PHE A 158 3.82 15.80 7.04
N PHE A 159 3.98 14.73 7.83
CA PHE A 159 2.85 13.92 8.33
C PHE A 159 2.38 14.29 9.74
N GLY A 160 3.18 15.01 10.54
CA GLY A 160 2.91 15.35 11.94
C GLY A 160 2.19 16.68 12.17
N ALA A 161 1.89 17.46 11.12
CA ALA A 161 1.21 18.75 11.22
C ALA A 161 -0.32 18.61 11.44
N GLY A 162 -0.74 17.83 12.45
CA GLY A 162 -2.12 17.34 12.52
C GLY A 162 -2.66 16.84 13.87
N SER A 163 -1.93 16.94 14.99
CA SER A 163 -2.48 16.93 16.37
C SER A 163 -1.41 17.32 17.38
N ALA A 164 -1.78 18.15 18.35
CA ALA A 164 -1.03 18.39 19.58
C ALA A 164 -1.94 18.00 20.76
N ASP A 165 -1.31 17.58 21.86
CA ASP A 165 -1.91 16.98 23.07
C ASP A 165 -2.61 15.64 22.77
N ASP A 166 -2.40 14.56 23.53
CA ASP A 166 -2.18 14.50 24.98
C ASP A 166 -0.96 13.64 25.40
N GLU A 167 -0.63 13.67 26.69
CA GLU A 167 0.57 13.16 27.34
C GLU A 167 0.45 11.70 27.81
N SER A 168 1.45 10.85 27.53
CA SER A 168 1.90 9.78 28.44
C SER A 168 3.16 9.04 27.96
N THR A 169 4.16 8.98 28.84
CA THR A 169 5.33 8.10 28.72
C THR A 169 5.02 6.71 29.28
N GLU A 170 5.57 5.64 28.70
CA GLU A 170 6.54 4.76 29.39
C GLU A 170 7.04 3.55 28.57
N THR A 171 8.28 3.18 28.85
CA THR A 171 8.96 1.89 28.62
C THR A 171 10.24 1.96 29.47
N PRO A 172 10.86 0.85 29.95
CA PRO A 172 11.12 -0.36 29.15
C PRO A 172 11.19 -1.70 29.94
N THR A 173 11.81 -2.70 29.29
CA THR A 173 12.58 -3.84 29.89
C THR A 173 11.80 -5.09 30.38
N PRO A 174 12.45 -6.28 30.44
CA PRO A 174 11.83 -7.52 29.94
C PRO A 174 11.88 -8.72 30.91
N SER A 175 11.57 -9.92 30.41
CA SER A 175 11.91 -11.20 31.06
C SER A 175 12.51 -12.23 30.09
N ALA A 176 13.35 -13.11 30.63
CA ALA A 176 13.96 -14.28 29.97
C ALA A 176 13.31 -15.59 30.54
N ALA A 177 13.77 -16.83 30.35
CA ALA A 177 14.97 -17.41 29.74
C ALA A 177 14.76 -18.90 29.37
N GLN A 178 15.69 -19.48 28.59
CA GLN A 178 16.22 -20.88 28.53
C GLN A 178 16.59 -21.24 27.06
N GLN A 179 17.82 -21.63 26.67
CA GLN A 179 18.72 -22.75 27.06
C GLN A 179 18.16 -24.14 26.68
N ASN A 180 18.84 -25.09 26.00
CA ASN A 180 20.26 -25.47 25.78
C ASN A 180 20.42 -26.11 24.35
N LYS A 181 21.57 -26.48 23.71
CA LYS A 181 23.06 -26.42 23.87
C LYS A 181 23.72 -26.55 22.43
N THR A 182 25.00 -26.23 22.14
CA THR A 182 26.27 -27.05 22.17
C THR A 182 26.20 -28.38 21.40
N ASP A 183 27.10 -28.79 20.49
CA ASP A 183 28.60 -28.73 20.38
C ASP A 183 29.12 -28.25 18.99
N ASN A 184 30.12 -27.35 18.87
CA ASN A 184 31.60 -27.53 18.86
C ASN A 184 32.26 -28.19 17.61
N ASN A 185 33.04 -27.40 16.84
CA ASN A 185 34.47 -27.68 16.56
C ASN A 185 35.22 -26.42 16.04
N ALA A 186 36.55 -26.41 16.09
CA ALA A 186 37.45 -25.32 15.62
C ALA A 186 37.97 -25.58 14.18
N THR A 187 38.59 -24.64 13.43
CA THR A 187 39.96 -24.14 13.70
C THR A 187 40.35 -22.90 12.84
N LYS A 188 40.95 -21.92 13.53
CA LYS A 188 41.88 -20.81 13.15
C LYS A 188 42.19 -20.42 11.67
N THR A 189 42.10 -19.10 11.45
CA THR A 189 43.02 -18.18 10.70
C THR A 189 43.45 -18.43 9.25
N ASN A 190 43.21 -17.43 8.39
CA ASN A 190 44.26 -16.50 7.94
C ASN A 190 43.66 -15.18 7.40
N ASP A 191 44.43 -14.09 7.45
CA ASP A 191 44.04 -12.77 6.94
C ASP A 191 44.22 -12.65 5.42
N THR A 192 43.25 -12.04 4.74
CA THR A 192 43.48 -11.23 3.52
C THR A 192 42.46 -10.09 3.43
N GLU A 193 42.98 -8.86 3.50
CA GLU A 193 42.44 -7.58 3.00
C GLU A 193 40.95 -7.24 3.19
N ILE A 194 40.72 -6.25 4.06
CA ILE A 194 39.42 -5.62 4.31
C ILE A 194 39.02 -4.74 3.11
N ILE A 195 38.15 -5.26 2.24
CA ILE A 195 37.31 -4.39 1.41
C ILE A 195 36.24 -3.79 2.34
N PRO A 196 36.17 -2.46 2.54
CA PRO A 196 35.18 -1.86 3.43
C PRO A 196 33.78 -2.02 2.84
N LYS A 197 33.04 -3.00 3.38
CA LYS A 197 31.66 -3.31 3.00
C LYS A 197 30.73 -2.18 3.43
N LYS A 198 30.66 -1.14 2.58
CA LYS A 198 29.85 0.08 2.73
C LYS A 198 28.45 -0.27 3.25
N GLU A 199 28.13 0.19 4.46
CA GLU A 199 26.87 -0.18 5.14
C GLU A 199 25.67 0.57 4.55
N VAL A 200 25.20 0.05 3.42
CA VAL A 200 23.93 0.45 2.82
C VAL A 200 22.79 0.02 3.75
N LYS A 201 22.11 0.99 4.36
CA LYS A 201 20.94 0.72 5.19
C LYS A 201 19.69 1.09 4.40
N ILE A 202 18.80 0.11 4.28
CA ILE A 202 17.55 0.26 3.56
C ILE A 202 16.57 1.07 4.42
N GLU A 203 16.10 2.20 3.90
CA GLU A 203 15.09 3.05 4.53
C GLU A 203 13.73 2.90 3.82
N LYS A 204 12.64 2.84 4.59
CA LYS A 204 11.26 2.86 4.09
C LYS A 204 10.67 4.25 4.38
N VAL A 205 10.35 5.00 3.34
CA VAL A 205 9.68 6.30 3.43
C VAL A 205 8.24 6.15 2.94
N GLU A 206 7.28 6.67 3.70
CA GLU A 206 5.86 6.63 3.33
C GLU A 206 5.51 7.82 2.43
N LEU A 207 4.64 7.59 1.45
CA LEU A 207 4.30 8.54 0.38
C LEU A 207 2.86 9.03 0.51
N GLY A 208 2.61 10.25 0.04
CA GLY A 208 1.25 10.78 -0.04
C GLY A 208 0.42 10.03 -1.08
N ILE A 209 -0.85 9.78 -0.76
CA ILE A 209 -1.82 9.13 -1.66
C ILE A 209 -3.01 10.06 -1.81
N LYS A 210 -3.32 10.49 -3.03
CA LYS A 210 -4.55 11.21 -3.37
C LYS A 210 -5.40 10.35 -4.30
N VAL A 211 -6.60 10.02 -3.85
CA VAL A 211 -7.54 9.12 -4.55
C VAL A 211 -8.68 9.97 -5.11
N THR A 212 -8.91 9.92 -6.42
CA THR A 212 -9.95 10.68 -7.13
C THR A 212 -10.85 9.72 -7.88
N PRO A 213 -12.09 9.45 -7.42
CA PRO A 213 -13.02 8.56 -8.13
C PRO A 213 -13.39 9.18 -9.48
N LEU A 214 -13.56 8.34 -10.50
CA LEU A 214 -13.90 8.76 -11.87
C LEU A 214 -15.37 8.48 -12.22
N GLY A 215 -16.04 7.61 -11.44
CA GLY A 215 -17.49 7.42 -11.49
C GLY A 215 -18.27 8.50 -10.73
N VAL A 216 -19.42 8.13 -10.15
CA VAL A 216 -20.28 9.07 -9.39
C VAL A 216 -19.51 9.67 -8.21
N GLU A 217 -19.45 11.00 -8.14
CA GLU A 217 -18.74 11.70 -7.07
C GLU A 217 -19.34 11.38 -5.69
N PRO A 218 -18.52 11.04 -4.68
CA PRO A 218 -19.01 10.77 -3.33
C PRO A 218 -19.41 12.08 -2.65
N MET A 219 -20.68 12.19 -2.26
CA MET A 219 -21.29 13.28 -1.46
C MET A 219 -20.29 14.05 -0.58
N ALA A 220 -20.31 15.38 -0.64
CA ALA A 220 -19.30 16.21 0.04
C ALA A 220 -19.28 15.99 1.56
N THR A 221 -18.17 16.32 2.22
CA THR A 221 -18.05 16.21 3.69
C THR A 221 -19.14 16.97 4.41
N ASP A 222 -19.49 18.15 3.91
CA ASP A 222 -20.42 19.07 4.56
C ASP A 222 -21.87 18.59 4.37
N GLU A 223 -22.17 18.00 3.21
CA GLU A 223 -23.44 17.32 2.91
C GLU A 223 -23.60 16.05 3.75
N LYS A 224 -22.54 15.25 3.92
CA LYS A 224 -22.53 14.09 4.84
C LYS A 224 -22.82 14.53 6.29
N LEU A 225 -22.18 15.61 6.74
CA LEU A 225 -22.41 16.18 8.07
C LEU A 225 -23.81 16.80 8.25
N ALA A 226 -24.45 17.24 7.17
CA ALA A 226 -25.85 17.67 7.17
C ALA A 226 -26.82 16.47 7.16
N ALA A 227 -26.51 15.40 6.41
CA ALA A 227 -27.31 14.19 6.34
C ALA A 227 -27.33 13.41 7.67
N ILE A 228 -26.21 13.38 8.40
CA ILE A 228 -26.09 12.76 9.74
C ILE A 228 -26.93 13.50 10.81
N LYS A 229 -27.40 14.72 10.54
CA LYS A 229 -28.22 15.55 11.45
C LYS A 229 -29.73 15.50 11.15
N ARG A 230 -30.19 14.59 10.30
CA ARG A 230 -31.61 14.35 9.97
C ARG A 230 -32.09 13.00 10.49
#